data_AF-A0A949D461-F1
#
_entry.id   AF-A0A949D461-F1
#
_cell.length_a   1.000
_cell.length_b   1.000
_cell.length_c   1.000
_cell.angle_alpha   90.00
_cell.angle_beta   90.00
_cell.angle_gamma   90.00
#
_symmetry.space_group_name_H-M   'P 1'
#
loop_
_entity.id
_entity.type
_entity.pdbx_description
1 polymer ?
#
loop_
_entity_poly.entity_id
_entity_poly.type
_entity_poly.pdbx_seq_one_letter_code
_entity_poly.pdbx_strand_id
1 'polypeptide(L)' 'MFAANLKIEGYDPELAAAIAAERQRQEDHVELIASENYASPRVLEAQGSVLTNKYAEGYPGKR' A
#
# COMPACT_ATOMS: atom_id res chain seq x y z
N MET A 1 -16.72 -5.86 11.62
CA MET A 1 -15.35 -5.88 11.06
C MET A 1 -15.45 -6.38 9.63
N PHE A 2 -14.68 -5.81 8.71
CA PHE A 2 -14.63 -6.22 7.31
C PHE A 2 -14.00 -7.61 7.19
N ALA A 3 -14.46 -8.42 6.23
CA ALA A 3 -13.87 -9.72 5.97
C ALA A 3 -12.44 -9.54 5.42
N ALA A 4 -11.49 -10.35 5.90
CA ALA A 4 -10.07 -10.25 5.51
C ALA A 4 -9.81 -10.53 4.02
N ASN A 5 -10.82 -10.99 3.28
CA ASN A 5 -10.77 -11.30 1.85
C ASN A 5 -11.39 -10.21 0.97
N LEU A 6 -11.76 -9.04 1.52
CA LEU A 6 -12.19 -7.90 0.71
C LEU A 6 -10.98 -7.37 -0.07
N LYS A 7 -11.04 -7.51 -1.39
CA LYS A 7 -10.01 -7.09 -2.33
C LYS A 7 -10.56 -6.01 -3.26
N ILE A 8 -9.66 -5.22 -3.84
CA ILE A 8 -10.01 -4.29 -4.93
C ILE A 8 -10.46 -5.08 -6.18
N GLU A 9 -9.83 -6.22 -6.44
CA GLU A 9 -10.27 -7.15 -7.48
C GLU A 9 -11.71 -7.62 -7.23
N GLY A 10 -12.57 -7.48 -8.25
CA GLY A 10 -14.00 -7.79 -8.15
C GLY A 10 -14.87 -6.67 -7.56
N TYR A 11 -14.28 -5.67 -6.90
CA TYR A 11 -14.97 -4.45 -6.46
C TYR A 11 -14.79 -3.31 -7.48
N ASP A 12 -13.53 -3.05 -7.87
CA ASP A 12 -13.14 -2.04 -8.85
C ASP A 12 -12.14 -2.65 -9.85
N PRO A 13 -12.63 -3.15 -11.00
CA PRO A 13 -11.78 -3.82 -11.98
C PRO A 13 -10.81 -2.87 -12.70
N GLU A 14 -11.17 -1.58 -12.85
CA GLU A 14 -10.31 -0.59 -13.49
C GLU A 14 -9.10 -0.28 -12.60
N LEU A 15 -9.35 -0.05 -11.32
CA LEU A 15 -8.28 0.18 -10.35
C LEU A 15 -7.39 -1.06 -10.18
N ALA A 16 -7.98 -2.26 -10.13
CA ALA A 16 -7.22 -3.50 -10.07
C ALA A 16 -6.28 -3.67 -11.28
N ALA A 17 -6.78 -3.36 -12.48
CA ALA A 17 -5.98 -3.41 -13.71
C ALA A 17 -4.85 -2.37 -13.70
N ALA A 18 -5.10 -1.15 -13.22
CA ALA A 18 -4.08 -0.11 -13.11
C ALA A 18 -2.95 -0.51 -12.14
N ILE A 19 -3.28 -1.09 -10.98
CA ILE A 19 -2.28 -1.57 -10.01
C ILE A 19 -1.42 -2.69 -10.62
N ALA A 20 -2.05 -3.63 -11.34
CA ALA A 20 -1.34 -4.72 -11.99
C ALA A 20 -0.40 -4.22 -13.10
N ALA A 21 -0.85 -3.26 -13.91
CA ALA A 21 -0.04 -2.64 -14.95
C ALA A 21 1.17 -1.90 -14.39
N GLU A 22 1.01 -1.17 -13.26
CA GLU A 22 2.14 -0.48 -12.63
C GLU A 22 3.15 -1.47 -12.03
N ARG A 23 2.69 -2.58 -11.43
CA ARG A 23 3.60 -3.64 -10.99
C ARG A 23 4.46 -4.15 -12.16
N GLN A 24 3.82 -4.44 -13.29
CA GLN A 24 4.53 -4.92 -14.47
C GLN A 24 5.54 -3.88 -14.98
N ARG A 25 5.15 -2.60 -15.05
CA ARG A 25 6.06 -1.50 -15.44
C ARG A 25 7.29 -1.42 -14.55
N GLN A 26 7.12 -1.61 -13.24
CA GLN A 26 8.22 -1.61 -12.27
C GLN A 26 9.17 -2.81 -12.43
N GLU A 27 8.65 -3.97 -12.81
CA GLU A 27 9.44 -5.20 -13.03
C GLU A 27 10.17 -5.19 -14.37
N ASP A 28 9.57 -4.58 -15.41
CA ASP A 28 10.13 -4.54 -16.77
C ASP A 28 11.23 -3.49 -16.95
N HIS A 29 11.32 -2.50 -16.06
CA HIS A 29 12.24 -1.37 -16.19
C HIS A 29 13.32 -1.37 -15.10
N VAL A 30 14.53 -0.99 -15.51
CA VAL A 30 15.60 -0.65 -14.57
C VAL A 30 15.39 0.79 -14.12
N GLU A 31 15.04 0.98 -12.85
CA GLU A 31 14.87 2.31 -12.28
C GLU A 31 16.24 2.94 -11.94
N LEU A 32 16.49 4.13 -12.48
CA LEU A 32 17.77 4.85 -12.37
C LEU A 32 17.63 6.22 -11.70
N ILE A 33 16.42 6.61 -11.33
CA ILE A 33 16.17 7.83 -10.58
C ILE A 33 16.67 7.64 -9.16
N ALA A 34 17.71 8.39 -8.78
CA ALA A 34 18.41 8.24 -7.50
C ALA A 34 17.53 8.43 -6.25
N SER A 35 16.38 9.09 -6.38
CA SER A 35 15.42 9.31 -5.29
C SER A 35 14.35 8.22 -5.18
N GLU A 36 14.26 7.31 -6.14
CA GLU A 36 13.26 6.23 -6.17
C GLU A 36 13.80 4.92 -5.60
N ASN A 37 12.90 4.10 -5.03
CA ASN A 37 13.26 2.82 -4.42
C ASN A 37 12.01 1.94 -4.25
N TYR A 38 12.22 0.65 -3.95
CA TYR A 38 11.16 -0.32 -3.71
C TYR A 38 11.03 -0.62 -2.22
N ALA A 39 9.81 -0.47 -1.68
CA ALA A 39 9.53 -0.82 -0.29
C ALA A 39 9.54 -2.34 -0.09
N SER A 40 10.06 -2.80 1.05
CA SER A 40 10.01 -4.23 1.39
C SER A 40 8.58 -4.72 1.64
N PRO A 41 8.26 -6.02 1.47
CA PRO A 41 6.93 -6.55 1.75
C PRO A 41 6.43 -6.26 3.18
N ARG A 42 7.34 -6.19 4.15
CA ARG A 42 7.01 -5.87 5.56
C ARG A 42 6.52 -4.43 5.74
N VAL A 43 7.04 -3.50 4.94
CA VAL A 43 6.60 -2.10 4.96
C VAL A 43 5.21 -1.98 4.35
N LEU A 44 4.96 -2.67 3.23
CA LEU A 44 3.65 -2.68 2.58
C LEU A 44 2.57 -3.29 3.50
N GLU A 45 2.91 -4.36 4.23
CA GLU A 45 2.03 -4.96 5.25
C GLU A 45 1.64 -3.95 6.33
N ALA A 46 2.62 -3.23 6.89
CA ALA A 46 2.37 -2.23 7.93
C ALA A 46 1.53 -1.04 7.41
N GLN A 47 1.76 -0.60 6.17
CA GLN A 47 0.98 0.48 5.53
C GLN A 47 -0.49 0.11 5.33
N GLY A 48 -0.79 -1.16 5.03
CA GLY A 48 -2.16 -1.68 4.91
C GLY A 48 -2.84 -2.04 6.24
N SER A 49 -2.24 -1.69 7.39
CA SER A 49 -2.72 -2.12 8.70
C SER A 49 -3.84 -1.25 9.26
N VAL A 50 -4.44 -1.73 10.36
CA VAL A 50 -5.51 -1.03 11.10
C VAL A 50 -5.08 0.30 11.73
N LEU A 51 -3.78 0.64 11.70
CA LEU A 51 -3.27 1.91 12.24
C LEU A 51 -3.89 3.13 11.56
N THR A 52 -4.30 3.01 10.29
CA THR A 52 -4.99 4.11 9.56
C THR A 52 -6.32 4.52 10.18
N ASN A 53 -6.93 3.68 11.02
CA ASN A 53 -8.23 3.96 11.64
C ASN A 53 -8.11 4.91 12.84
N LYS A 54 -6.88 5.19 13.33
CA LYS A 54 -6.68 5.84 14.61
C LYS A 54 -6.33 7.32 14.44
N TYR A 55 -7.15 8.19 15.04
CA TYR A 55 -6.76 9.56 15.35
C TYR A 55 -5.87 9.57 16.60
N ALA A 56 -4.66 10.13 16.51
CA ALA A 56 -3.63 10.06 17.55
C ALA A 56 -2.79 11.35 17.67
N GLU A 57 -3.47 12.50 17.86
CA GLU A 57 -2.80 13.76 18.22
C GLU A 57 -2.04 13.66 19.55
N GLY A 58 -1.00 14.49 19.69
CA GLY A 58 -0.14 14.54 20.87
C GLY A 58 1.11 13.66 20.72
N TYR A 59 1.70 13.29 21.87
CA TYR A 59 2.87 12.41 21.91
C TYR A 59 2.53 11.13 22.69
N PRO A 60 3.28 10.02 22.51
CA PRO A 60 3.10 8.84 23.34
C PRO A 60 3.13 9.19 24.84
N GLY A 61 2.08 8.84 25.57
CA GLY A 61 1.93 9.12 27.01
C GLY A 61 1.56 10.57 27.35
N LYS A 62 1.36 11.45 26.38
CA LYS A 62 0.90 12.82 26.58
C LYS A 62 -0.40 13.03 25.79
N ARG A 63 -1.48 13.32 26.51
CA ARG A 63 -2.73 13.78 25.91
C ARG A 63 -2.68 15.28 25.69
#